data_AF-M3FXH3-F1
#
_entry.id   AF-M3FXH3-F1
#
_cell.length_a   1.000
_cell.length_b   1.000
_cell.length_c   1.000
_cell.angle_alpha   90.00
_cell.angle_beta   90.00
_cell.angle_gamma   90.00
#
_symmetry.space_group_name_H-M   'P 1'
#
loop_
_entity.id
_entity.type
_entity.pdbx_description
1 polymer ?
#
loop_
_entity_poly.entity_id
_entity_poly.type
_entity_poly.pdbx_seq_one_letter_code
_entity_poly.pdbx_strand_id
1 'polypeptide(L)' 'MMGGKIHVESQPGIGTRFWFELKLEIPESIDEESFTENSEAEVITDKSDLSRLKVLIVEDNLINQKLLGRILKKKR' A
#
# COMPACT_ATOMS: atom_id res chain seq x y z
N MET A 1 14.68 1.21 5.48
CA MET A 1 14.17 2.31 4.63
C MET A 1 14.22 1.84 3.18
N MET A 2 13.27 2.22 2.32
CA MET A 2 13.10 1.66 0.94
C MET A 2 14.07 2.24 -0.12
N GLY A 3 15.11 2.97 0.26
CA GLY A 3 16.16 3.44 -0.66
C GLY A 3 15.76 4.50 -1.70
N GLY A 4 14.52 5.01 -1.63
CA GLY A 4 14.01 6.05 -2.53
C GLY A 4 14.16 7.48 -2.01
N LYS A 5 13.61 8.44 -2.75
CA LYS A 5 13.54 9.87 -2.37
C LYS A 5 12.10 10.27 -2.07
N ILE A 6 11.94 11.21 -1.14
CA ILE A 6 10.68 11.86 -0.82
C ILE A 6 10.77 13.34 -1.17
N HIS A 7 9.68 13.89 -1.70
CA HIS A 7 9.59 15.29 -2.10
C HIS A 7 8.33 15.92 -1.53
N VAL A 8 8.38 17.24 -1.34
CA VAL A 8 7.25 18.03 -0.88
C VAL A 8 7.25 19.41 -1.55
N GLU A 9 6.07 19.86 -1.95
CA GLU A 9 5.78 21.23 -2.36
C GLU A 9 4.58 21.72 -1.56
N SER A 10 4.68 22.89 -0.93
CA SER A 10 3.59 23.44 -0.11
C SER A 10 3.46 24.94 -0.30
N GLN A 11 2.21 25.41 -0.41
CA GLN A 11 1.89 26.83 -0.43
C GLN A 11 0.70 27.12 0.50
N PRO A 12 0.85 28.08 1.45
CA PRO A 12 -0.23 28.46 2.35
C PRO A 12 -1.51 28.86 1.60
N GLY A 13 -2.64 28.32 2.04
CA GLY A 13 -3.95 28.58 1.42
C GLY A 13 -4.22 27.86 0.09
N ILE A 14 -3.24 27.15 -0.48
CA ILE A 14 -3.41 26.34 -1.70
C ILE A 14 -3.38 24.85 -1.37
N GLY A 15 -2.39 24.42 -0.58
CA GLY A 15 -2.26 23.03 -0.15
C GLY A 15 -0.83 22.51 -0.22
N THR A 16 -0.69 21.19 -0.07
CA THR A 16 0.60 20.49 -0.05
C THR A 16 0.56 19.26 -0.94
N ARG A 17 1.62 19.05 -1.72
CA ARG A 17 1.84 17.88 -2.55
C ARG A 17 3.03 17.09 -2.03
N PHE A 18 2.83 15.81 -1.79
CA PHE A 18 3.89 14.85 -1.47
C PHE A 18 4.01 13.83 -2.60
N TRP A 19 5.24 13.44 -2.95
CA TRP A 19 5.48 12.32 -3.86
C TRP A 19 6.79 11.62 -3.53
N PHE A 20 6.92 10.39 -4.02
CA PHE A 20 8.02 9.51 -3.73
C PHE A 20 8.61 8.97 -5.02
N GLU A 21 9.93 8.92 -5.10
CA GLU A 21 10.66 8.22 -6.14
C GLU A 21 11.21 6.92 -5.55
N LEU A 22 10.77 5.78 -6.06
CA LEU A 22 11.21 4.46 -5.63
C LEU A 22 11.88 3.74 -6.81
N LYS A 23 13.05 3.14 -6.57
CA LYS A 23 13.64 2.18 -7.51
C LYS A 23 13.05 0.81 -7.20
N LEU A 24 12.30 0.25 -8.14
CA LEU A 24 11.71 -1.07 -8.01
C LEU A 24 12.36 -1.98 -9.04
N GLU A 25 12.68 -3.20 -8.64
CA GLU A 25 13.12 -4.25 -9.56
C GLU A 25 11.90 -4.76 -10.32
N ILE A 26 12.05 -4.92 -11.63
CA ILE A 26 11.06 -5.59 -12.46
C ILE A 26 11.33 -7.09 -12.31
N PRO A 27 10.34 -7.91 -11.93
CA PRO A 27 10.54 -9.34 -11.83
C PRO A 27 10.89 -9.96 -13.20
N GLU A 28 11.86 -10.87 -13.24
CA GLU A 28 12.30 -11.56 -14.48
C GLU A 28 11.24 -12.52 -15.03
N SER A 29 10.36 -13.01 -14.17
CA SER A 29 9.17 -13.78 -14.55
C SER A 29 7.94 -13.13 -13.90
N ILE A 30 6.98 -12.75 -14.74
CA ILE A 30 5.59 -12.64 -14.30
C ILE A 30 5.13 -14.10 -14.26
N ASP A 31 4.80 -14.64 -13.09
CA ASP A 31 4.14 -15.94 -13.04
C ASP A 31 2.83 -15.79 -13.84
N GLU A 32 2.80 -16.34 -15.06
CA GLU A 32 1.64 -16.29 -15.96
C GLU A 32 0.40 -16.92 -15.31
N GLU A 33 0.58 -17.76 -14.28
CA GLU A 33 -0.49 -18.30 -13.44
C GLU A 33 -1.21 -17.26 -12.56
N SER A 34 -0.68 -16.04 -12.45
CA SER A 34 -1.34 -14.94 -11.70
C SER A 34 -2.14 -13.97 -12.57
N PHE A 35 -2.05 -14.12 -13.90
CA PHE A 35 -2.79 -13.32 -14.89
C PHE A 35 -3.59 -14.24 -15.83
N THR A 36 -4.29 -15.23 -15.28
CA THR A 36 -5.41 -15.81 -16.04
C THR A 36 -6.49 -14.74 -16.17
N GLU A 37 -6.65 -14.28 -17.40
CA GLU A 37 -7.74 -13.51 -17.95
C GLU A 37 -9.09 -13.75 -17.23
N ASN A 38 -9.47 -12.83 -16.34
CA ASN A 38 -10.87 -12.50 -16.10
C ASN A 38 -11.01 -10.98 -16.20
N SER A 39 -11.06 -10.52 -17.46
CA SER A 39 -11.71 -9.27 -17.82
C SER A 39 -13.22 -9.44 -17.63
N GLU A 40 -13.66 -9.55 -16.38
CA GLU A 40 -15.00 -9.18 -15.94
C GLU A 40 -14.80 -8.52 -14.59
N ALA A 41 -15.58 -7.49 -14.31
CA ALA A 41 -15.61 -6.85 -13.01
C ALA A 41 -16.02 -7.87 -11.95
N GLU A 42 -15.06 -8.66 -11.46
CA GLU A 42 -15.23 -9.54 -10.32
C GLU A 42 -15.47 -8.63 -9.13
N VAL A 43 -16.75 -8.54 -8.80
CA VAL A 43 -17.27 -8.10 -7.51
C VAL A 43 -16.30 -8.61 -6.45
N ILE A 44 -15.65 -7.66 -5.77
CA ILE A 44 -14.76 -7.88 -4.63
C ILE A 44 -15.59 -8.62 -3.58
N THR A 45 -15.59 -9.95 -3.67
CA THR A 45 -16.25 -10.83 -2.72
C THR A 45 -15.20 -11.24 -1.71
N ASP A 46 -15.21 -10.49 -0.60
CA ASP A 46 -14.83 -10.93 0.73
C ASP A 46 -13.60 -11.84 0.87
N LYS A 47 -12.42 -11.22 0.69
CA LYS A 47 -11.26 -11.20 1.61
C LYS A 47 -10.04 -10.88 0.78
N SER A 48 -9.79 -9.59 0.58
CA SER A 48 -8.49 -9.12 0.12
C SER A 48 -7.44 -9.62 1.11
N ASP A 49 -6.65 -10.60 0.69
CA ASP A 49 -5.48 -11.08 1.42
C ASP A 49 -4.47 -9.93 1.49
N LEU A 50 -4.34 -9.32 2.67
CA LEU A 50 -3.43 -8.20 2.91
C LEU A 50 -2.04 -8.69 3.34
N SER A 51 -1.80 -10.00 3.39
CA SER A 51 -0.55 -10.60 3.87
C SER A 51 0.69 -10.16 3.09
N ARG A 52 0.50 -9.81 1.81
CA ARG A 52 1.53 -9.41 0.84
C ARG A 52 1.87 -7.90 0.89
N LEU A 53 1.07 -7.10 1.58
CA LEU A 53 1.23 -5.63 1.60
C LEU A 53 2.09 -5.17 2.78
N LYS A 54 3.03 -4.25 2.52
CA LYS A 54 3.75 -3.51 3.56
C LYS A 54 2.95 -2.25 3.90
N VAL A 55 2.20 -2.29 5.01
CA VAL A 55 1.33 -1.19 5.45
C VAL A 55 2.04 -0.28 6.44
N LEU A 56 2.09 1.03 6.15
CA LEU A 56 2.52 2.07 7.09
C LEU A 56 1.30 2.65 7.79
N ILE A 57 1.28 2.62 9.13
CA ILE A 57 0.21 3.18 9.95
C ILE A 57 0.67 4.54 10.49
N VAL A 58 -0.07 5.61 10.18
CA VAL A 58 0.19 6.97 10.68
C VAL A 58 -1.04 7.44 11.43
N GLU A 59 -0.94 7.52 12.75
CA GLU A 59 -2.03 7.92 13.65
C GLU A 59 -1.40 8.57 14.90
N ASP A 60 -2.09 9.50 15.55
CA ASP A 60 -1.57 10.33 16.65
C ASP A 60 -1.61 9.63 18.02
N ASN A 61 -2.47 8.62 18.16
CA ASN A 61 -2.68 7.84 19.36
C ASN A 61 -2.08 6.42 19.25
N LEU A 62 -1.16 6.11 20.15
CA LEU A 62 -0.48 4.81 20.22
C LEU A 62 -1.44 3.61 20.41
N ILE A 63 -2.58 3.81 21.08
CA ILE A 63 -3.58 2.76 21.28
C ILE A 63 -4.25 2.44 19.94
N ASN A 64 -4.64 3.45 19.18
CA ASN A 64 -5.27 3.30 17.87
C ASN A 64 -4.30 2.64 16.87
N GLN A 65 -3.02 3.05 16.86
CA GLN A 65 -1.99 2.38 16.05
C GLN A 65 -1.91 0.88 16.36
N LYS A 66 -1.87 0.51 17.65
CA LYS A 66 -1.78 -0.89 18.08
C LYS A 66 -3.03 -1.69 17.72
N LEU A 67 -4.22 -1.10 17.87
CA LEU A 67 -5.48 -1.73 17.50
C LEU A 67 -5.52 -2.01 15.99
N LEU A 68 -5.21 -1.00 15.17
CA LEU A 68 -5.22 -1.12 13.72
C LEU A 68 -4.22 -2.18 13.23
N GLY A 69 -3.03 -2.23 13.84
CA GLY A 69 -2.05 -3.27 13.57
C GLY A 69 -2.54 -4.68 13.87
N ARG A 70 -3.38 -4.88 14.90
CA ARG A 70 -4.00 -6.20 15.20
C ARG A 70 -5.07 -6.57 14.19
N ILE A 71 -5.92 -5.61 13.80
CA ILE A 71 -6.99 -5.82 12.81
C ILE A 71 -6.37 -6.21 11.46
N LEU A 72 -5.33 -5.51 11.03
CA LEU A 72 -4.64 -5.79 9.77
C LEU A 72 -3.91 -7.14 9.80
N LYS A 73 -3.34 -7.56 10.94
CA LYS A 73 -2.74 -8.90 11.09
C LYS A 73 -3.74 -10.04 10.98
N LYS A 74 -5.01 -9.84 11.36
CA LYS A 74 -6.08 -10.85 11.27
C LYS A 74 -6.62 -11.00 9.83
N LYS A 75 -6.33 -10.03 8.97
CA LYS A 75 -6.68 -10.03 7.53
C LYS A 75 -5.50 -10.46 6.64
N ARG A 76 -4.49 -11.11 7.23
CA ARG A 76 -3.50 -11.93 6.51
C ARG A 76 -4.04 -13.34 6.28
#